data_AF-A0A7S1P157-F1
#
_entry.id   AF-A0A7S1P157-F1
#
_cell.length_a   1.000
_cell.length_b   1.000
_cell.length_c   1.000
_cell.angle_alpha   90.00
_cell.angle_beta   90.00
_cell.angle_gamma   90.00
#
_symmetry.space_group_name_H-M   'P 1'
#
loop_
_entity.id
_entity.type
_entity.pdbx_description
1 polymer ?
#
loop_
_entity_poly.entity_id
_entity_poly.type
_entity_poly.pdbx_seq_one_letter_code
_entity_poly.pdbx_strand_id
1 'polypeptide(L)'
;ELAAWPSSGLLFLLLKVLLNTREEKRRDEESRAKGTSLPTTTTTTSSFFFKSASLRLLSKYAGHRDLDPVDVTPLLPGEWALLTEVVDYWTVGLRTRLHAVRSRAIEEHLSSMAFLKTHQQWSQLRSRCVTITGDRSCPLCTRRILDKAFVAYPDGTCVHLQCDKAAAMASSTGSN
;
A
#
# COMPACT_ATOMS: atom_id res chain seq x y z
N GLU A 1 1.65 -1.32 15.73
CA GLU A 1 1.25 -2.72 16.01
C GLU A 1 0.01 -3.07 15.20
N LEU A 2 0.14 -3.96 14.21
CA LEU A 2 -0.99 -4.73 13.66
C LEU A 2 -0.47 -6.15 13.47
N ALA A 3 -0.53 -6.92 14.56
CA ALA A 3 -0.39 -8.36 14.53
C ALA A 3 -1.63 -8.94 13.82
N ALA A 4 -1.52 -9.14 12.51
CA ALA A 4 -2.43 -10.01 11.78
C ALA A 4 -1.78 -11.40 11.73
N TRP A 5 -2.50 -12.39 12.25
CA TRP A 5 -2.05 -13.75 12.52
C TRP A 5 -1.27 -14.40 11.37
N PRO A 6 -0.41 -15.40 11.63
CA PRO A 6 0.04 -16.30 10.57
C PRO A 6 -1.19 -17.12 10.15
N SER A 7 -2.03 -16.55 9.30
CA SER A 7 -2.95 -17.32 8.48
C SER A 7 -2.05 -18.14 7.58
N SER A 8 -1.61 -19.29 8.09
CA SER A 8 -0.89 -20.30 7.33
C SER A 8 -1.81 -20.71 6.20
N GLY A 9 -1.67 -20.01 5.07
CA GLY A 9 -2.50 -20.21 3.92
C GLY A 9 -2.40 -21.65 3.44
N LEU A 10 -3.39 -22.09 2.68
CA LEU A 10 -3.48 -23.47 2.22
C LEU A 10 -2.17 -23.92 1.55
N LEU A 11 -1.54 -23.04 0.79
CA LEU A 11 -0.26 -23.31 0.12
C LEU A 11 0.90 -23.51 1.09
N PHE A 12 0.94 -22.74 2.18
CA PHE A 12 1.97 -22.87 3.22
C PHE A 12 1.82 -24.18 4.01
N LEU A 13 0.58 -24.55 4.34
CA LEU A 13 0.30 -25.84 4.98
C LEU A 13 0.65 -27.00 4.06
N LEU A 14 0.30 -26.90 2.77
CA LEU A 14 0.64 -27.92 1.79
C LEU A 14 2.16 -28.07 1.65
N LEU A 15 2.90 -26.97 1.61
CA LEU A 15 4.37 -26.99 1.62
C LEU A 15 4.91 -27.70 2.88
N LYS A 16 4.39 -27.35 4.06
CA LYS A 16 4.77 -28.02 5.31
C LYS A 16 4.50 -29.53 5.29
N VAL A 17 3.35 -29.95 4.79
CA VAL A 17 3.00 -31.37 4.67
C VAL A 17 3.96 -32.08 3.72
N LEU A 18 4.27 -31.50 2.55
CA LEU A 18 5.22 -32.09 1.60
C LEU A 18 6.62 -32.22 2.19
N LEU A 19 7.08 -31.20 2.92
CA LEU A 19 8.39 -31.23 3.59
C LEU A 19 8.42 -32.26 4.72
N ASN A 20 7.39 -32.32 5.57
CA ASN A 20 7.32 -33.29 6.66
C ASN A 20 7.23 -34.74 6.15
N THR A 21 6.44 -34.98 5.10
CA THR A 21 6.32 -36.31 4.47
C THR A 21 7.64 -36.78 3.88
N ARG A 22 8.46 -35.86 3.34
CA ARG A 22 9.81 -36.17 2.86
C ARG A 22 10.75 -36.53 4.03
N GLU A 23 10.71 -35.76 5.12
CA GLU A 23 11.53 -36.01 6.30
C GLU A 23 11.20 -37.34 6.97
N GLU A 24 9.91 -37.68 7.10
CA GLU A 24 9.46 -38.98 7.62
C GLU A 24 10.00 -40.12 6.77
N LYS A 25 9.85 -40.06 5.44
CA LYS A 25 10.41 -41.07 4.53
C LYS A 25 11.93 -41.20 4.63
N ARG A 26 12.64 -40.08 4.77
CA ARG A 26 14.11 -40.08 4.94
C ARG A 26 14.52 -40.78 6.24
N ARG A 27 13.80 -40.58 7.35
CA ARG A 27 14.07 -41.27 8.63
C ARG A 27 13.77 -42.77 8.55
N ASP A 28 12.69 -43.15 7.87
CA ASP A 28 12.36 -44.56 7.61
C ASP A 28 13.45 -45.24 6.75
N GLU A 29 14.03 -44.52 5.80
CA GLU A 29 15.16 -44.98 4.98
C GLU A 29 16.44 -45.17 5.81
N GLU A 30 16.77 -44.23 6.69
CA GLU A 30 17.98 -44.28 7.53
C GLU A 30 17.91 -45.42 8.58
N SER A 31 16.73 -45.68 9.13
CA SER A 31 16.50 -46.80 10.05
C SER A 31 16.59 -48.16 9.34
N ARG A 32 16.11 -48.26 8.09
CA ARG A 32 16.18 -49.49 7.27
C ARG A 32 17.60 -49.75 6.73
N ALA A 33 18.35 -48.72 6.38
CA ALA A 33 19.72 -48.83 5.88
C ALA A 33 20.70 -49.42 6.91
N LYS A 34 20.44 -49.27 8.22
CA LYS A 34 21.22 -49.91 9.30
C LYS A 34 20.97 -51.41 9.44
N GLY A 35 19.93 -51.97 8.81
CA GLY A 35 19.53 -53.38 8.98
C GLY A 35 19.71 -54.30 7.77
N THR A 36 19.84 -53.80 6.53
CA THR A 36 19.90 -54.68 5.34
C THR A 36 20.57 -54.00 4.14
N SER A 37 21.58 -54.64 3.55
CA SER A 37 22.43 -54.14 2.47
C SER A 37 21.90 -54.45 1.06
N LEU A 38 20.64 -54.11 0.74
CA LEU A 38 20.12 -54.28 -0.64
C LEU A 38 19.36 -53.03 -1.13
N PRO A 39 19.79 -52.38 -2.23
CA PRO A 39 19.18 -51.15 -2.72
C PRO A 39 17.90 -51.45 -3.50
N THR A 40 16.75 -50.99 -3.00
CA THR A 40 15.47 -51.05 -3.74
C THR A 40 15.28 -49.76 -4.54
N THR A 41 15.29 -49.86 -5.87
CA THR A 41 15.24 -48.76 -6.86
C THR A 41 13.98 -47.88 -6.80
N THR A 42 12.91 -48.33 -6.16
CA THR A 42 11.64 -47.59 -6.02
C THR A 42 11.69 -46.44 -4.99
N THR A 43 12.69 -46.43 -4.11
CA THR A 43 12.70 -45.60 -2.90
C THR A 43 13.21 -44.18 -3.18
N THR A 44 14.32 -44.07 -3.92
CA THR A 44 14.90 -42.80 -4.39
C THR A 44 13.91 -41.95 -5.20
N THR A 45 13.02 -42.61 -5.95
CA THR A 45 11.99 -41.95 -6.76
C THR A 45 10.99 -41.16 -5.90
N SER A 46 10.70 -41.63 -4.68
CA SER A 46 9.67 -41.02 -3.84
C SER A 46 10.16 -39.73 -3.17
N SER A 47 11.37 -39.71 -2.60
CA SER A 47 11.98 -38.49 -2.02
C SER A 47 12.18 -37.41 -3.08
N PHE A 48 12.61 -37.81 -4.29
CA PHE A 48 12.74 -36.90 -5.44
C PHE A 48 11.38 -36.32 -5.89
N PHE A 49 10.31 -37.11 -5.84
CA PHE A 49 8.96 -36.64 -6.14
C PHE A 49 8.51 -35.53 -5.19
N PHE A 50 8.65 -35.69 -3.86
CA PHE A 50 8.28 -34.64 -2.91
C PHE A 50 9.13 -33.38 -3.06
N LYS A 51 10.43 -33.54 -3.36
CA LYS A 51 11.32 -32.42 -3.68
C LYS A 51 10.81 -31.63 -4.89
N SER A 52 10.63 -32.31 -6.02
CA SER A 52 10.18 -31.67 -7.26
C SER A 52 8.79 -31.04 -7.14
N ALA A 53 7.86 -31.68 -6.41
CA ALA A 53 6.54 -31.12 -6.15
C ALA A 53 6.60 -29.82 -5.32
N SER A 54 7.45 -29.80 -4.28
CA SER A 54 7.66 -28.62 -3.43
C SER A 54 8.26 -27.45 -4.23
N LEU A 55 9.28 -27.72 -5.06
CA LEU A 55 9.90 -26.71 -5.91
C LEU A 55 8.94 -26.15 -6.97
N ARG A 56 8.12 -27.02 -7.58
CA ARG A 56 7.08 -26.59 -8.52
C ARG A 56 6.02 -25.71 -7.86
N LEU A 57 5.68 -25.99 -6.60
CA LEU A 57 4.76 -25.16 -5.84
C LEU A 57 5.36 -23.79 -5.55
N LEU A 58 6.61 -23.75 -5.08
CA LEU A 58 7.33 -22.52 -4.81
C LEU A 58 7.48 -21.67 -6.07
N SER A 59 7.93 -22.24 -7.19
CA SER A 59 8.10 -21.47 -8.43
C SER A 59 6.79 -20.96 -9.01
N LYS A 60 5.72 -21.77 -8.97
CA LYS A 60 4.41 -21.38 -9.49
C LYS A 60 3.74 -20.27 -8.67
N TYR A 61 3.92 -20.28 -7.35
CA TYR A 61 3.24 -19.37 -6.43
C TYR A 61 4.20 -18.38 -5.73
N ALA A 62 5.34 -18.08 -6.35
CA ALA A 62 6.40 -17.28 -5.75
C ALA A 62 5.99 -15.87 -5.30
N GLY A 63 4.96 -15.27 -5.92
CA GLY A 63 4.43 -13.96 -5.54
C GLY A 63 3.14 -13.99 -4.72
N HIS A 64 2.70 -15.18 -4.27
CA HIS A 64 1.46 -15.31 -3.52
C HIS A 64 1.66 -14.96 -2.04
N ARG A 65 0.66 -14.30 -1.43
CA ARG A 65 0.74 -13.84 -0.01
C ARG A 65 0.97 -14.98 0.99
N ASP A 66 0.44 -16.16 0.69
CA ASP A 66 0.58 -17.34 1.55
C ASP A 66 2.00 -17.91 1.60
N LEU A 67 2.87 -17.57 0.63
CA LEU A 67 4.24 -18.07 0.54
C LEU A 67 5.23 -16.90 0.66
N ASP A 68 5.16 -16.18 1.78
CA ASP A 68 6.13 -15.11 2.05
C ASP A 68 7.54 -15.71 2.17
N PRO A 69 8.52 -15.20 1.40
CA PRO A 69 9.92 -15.57 1.51
C PRO A 69 10.43 -15.65 2.96
N VAL A 70 10.04 -14.73 3.85
CA VAL A 70 10.52 -14.73 5.25
C VAL A 70 10.03 -15.94 6.05
N ASP A 71 8.79 -16.37 5.83
CA ASP A 71 8.22 -17.50 6.56
C ASP A 71 8.66 -18.85 5.96
N VAL A 72 8.94 -18.86 4.66
CA VAL A 72 9.36 -20.06 3.92
C VAL A 72 10.85 -20.34 4.10
N THR A 73 11.72 -19.33 4.22
CA THR A 73 13.19 -19.50 4.39
C THR A 73 13.55 -20.51 5.49
N PRO A 74 13.05 -20.36 6.73
CA PRO A 74 13.46 -21.23 7.83
C PRO A 74 12.88 -22.66 7.74
N LEU A 75 11.85 -22.86 6.92
CA LEU A 75 11.24 -24.18 6.72
C LEU A 75 11.97 -25.02 5.69
N LEU A 76 12.73 -24.38 4.79
CA LEU A 76 13.46 -25.12 3.78
C LEU A 76 14.63 -25.89 4.40
N PRO A 77 14.84 -27.15 4.01
CA PRO A 77 16.01 -27.90 4.41
C PRO A 77 17.30 -27.16 4.01
N GLY A 78 18.32 -27.17 4.88
CA GLY A 78 19.59 -26.47 4.64
C GLY A 78 20.29 -26.95 3.37
N GLU A 79 20.06 -28.20 2.95
CA GLU A 79 20.57 -28.71 1.68
C GLU A 79 19.96 -28.01 0.45
N TRP A 80 18.78 -27.37 0.54
CA TRP A 80 18.10 -26.68 -0.57
C TRP A 80 18.36 -25.17 -0.58
N ALA A 81 18.74 -24.59 0.55
CA ALA A 81 18.97 -23.15 0.68
C ALA A 81 20.09 -22.62 -0.24
N LEU A 82 21.00 -23.51 -0.68
CA LEU A 82 22.11 -23.19 -1.59
C LEU A 82 21.84 -23.57 -3.05
N LEU A 83 20.68 -24.16 -3.37
CA LEU A 83 20.38 -24.62 -4.73
C LEU A 83 19.88 -23.48 -5.63
N THR A 84 20.43 -23.45 -6.85
CA THR A 84 19.95 -22.63 -7.98
C THR A 84 18.45 -22.77 -8.22
N GLU A 85 17.88 -23.93 -7.87
CA GLU A 85 16.46 -24.28 -8.05
C GLU A 85 15.48 -23.38 -7.26
N VAL A 86 15.91 -22.75 -6.15
CA VAL A 86 15.02 -21.91 -5.32
C VAL A 86 15.23 -20.41 -5.62
N VAL A 87 16.30 -20.04 -6.32
CA VAL A 87 16.66 -18.64 -6.59
C VAL A 87 15.55 -17.89 -7.33
N ASP A 88 14.87 -18.54 -8.26
CA ASP A 88 13.75 -17.95 -9.01
C ASP A 88 12.57 -17.60 -8.08
N TYR A 89 12.27 -18.49 -7.11
CA TYR A 89 11.27 -18.22 -6.08
C TYR A 89 11.65 -16.99 -5.25
N TRP A 90 12.87 -16.95 -4.71
CA TRP A 90 13.36 -15.82 -3.92
C TRP A 90 13.30 -14.52 -4.72
N THR A 91 13.74 -14.55 -5.96
CA THR A 91 13.80 -13.37 -6.82
C THR A 91 12.40 -12.80 -7.05
N VAL A 92 11.43 -13.64 -7.38
CA VAL A 92 10.05 -13.20 -7.62
C VAL A 92 9.37 -12.79 -6.31
N GLY A 93 9.49 -13.59 -5.25
CA GLY A 93 8.85 -13.32 -3.96
C GLY A 93 9.39 -12.06 -3.27
N LEU A 94 10.71 -11.86 -3.27
CA LEU A 94 11.32 -10.65 -2.70
C LEU A 94 10.97 -9.41 -3.53
N ARG A 95 10.99 -9.50 -4.87
CA ARG A 95 10.60 -8.37 -5.74
C ARG A 95 9.15 -7.98 -5.53
N THR A 96 8.23 -8.94 -5.49
CA THR A 96 6.80 -8.68 -5.29
C THR A 96 6.54 -8.09 -3.90
N ARG A 97 7.17 -8.63 -2.86
CA ARG A 97 7.08 -8.06 -1.50
C ARG A 97 7.63 -6.64 -1.42
N LEU A 98 8.83 -6.41 -1.96
CA LEU A 98 9.45 -5.08 -1.98
C LEU A 98 8.59 -4.08 -2.75
N HIS A 99 8.03 -4.52 -3.88
CA HIS A 99 7.10 -3.71 -4.65
C HIS A 99 5.85 -3.37 -3.84
N ALA A 100 5.20 -4.34 -3.19
CA ALA A 100 4.02 -4.10 -2.36
C ALA A 100 4.28 -3.12 -1.21
N VAL A 101 5.41 -3.27 -0.50
CA VAL A 101 5.81 -2.35 0.58
C VAL A 101 6.03 -0.94 0.05
N ARG A 102 6.74 -0.79 -1.07
CA ARG A 102 7.01 0.51 -1.68
C ARG A 102 5.75 1.17 -2.21
N SER A 103 4.90 0.43 -2.92
CA SER A 103 3.65 0.94 -3.47
C SER A 103 2.74 1.43 -2.35
N ARG A 104 2.60 0.67 -1.26
CA ARG A 104 1.84 1.09 -0.09
C ARG A 104 2.41 2.37 0.54
N ALA A 105 3.73 2.45 0.71
CA ALA A 105 4.36 3.66 1.22
C ALA A 105 4.07 4.85 0.30
N ILE A 106 4.19 4.68 -1.01
CA ILE A 106 3.87 5.74 -1.99
C ILE A 106 2.42 6.19 -1.86
N GLU A 107 1.46 5.27 -1.76
CA GLU A 107 0.04 5.58 -1.56
C GLU A 107 -0.23 6.36 -0.26
N GLU A 108 0.41 5.96 0.84
CA GLU A 108 0.33 6.65 2.13
C GLU A 108 0.92 8.08 2.05
N HIS A 109 2.04 8.27 1.34
CA HIS A 109 2.63 9.60 1.16
C HIS A 109 1.78 10.47 0.23
N LEU A 110 1.24 9.92 -0.86
CA LEU A 110 0.38 10.65 -1.79
C LEU A 110 -0.92 11.11 -1.12
N SER A 111 -1.55 10.25 -0.32
CA SER A 111 -2.74 10.62 0.45
C SER A 111 -2.44 11.69 1.50
N SER A 112 -1.31 11.57 2.20
CA SER A 112 -0.85 12.59 3.16
C SER A 112 -0.57 13.94 2.49
N MET A 113 0.08 13.95 1.32
CA MET A 113 0.33 15.16 0.56
C MET A 113 -0.97 15.82 0.07
N ALA A 114 -1.93 15.02 -0.41
CA ALA A 114 -3.23 15.52 -0.84
C ALA A 114 -3.96 16.19 0.34
N PHE A 115 -3.98 15.54 1.50
CA PHE A 115 -4.55 16.09 2.73
C PHE A 115 -3.87 17.42 3.13
N LEU A 116 -2.54 17.47 3.17
CA LEU A 116 -1.80 18.68 3.52
C LEU A 116 -2.07 19.84 2.55
N LYS A 117 -2.18 19.56 1.25
CA LYS A 117 -2.49 20.56 0.24
C LYS A 117 -3.89 21.15 0.46
N THR A 118 -4.89 20.32 0.70
CA THR A 118 -6.25 20.77 0.99
C THR A 118 -6.29 21.56 2.29
N HIS A 119 -5.60 21.08 3.33
CA HIS A 119 -5.53 21.77 4.62
C HIS A 119 -4.83 23.13 4.50
N GLN A 120 -3.75 23.23 3.71
CA GLN A 120 -3.08 24.49 3.43
C GLN A 120 -4.02 25.47 2.73
N GLN A 121 -4.74 25.05 1.69
CA GLN A 121 -5.69 25.92 0.98
C GLN A 121 -6.80 26.40 1.90
N TRP A 122 -7.36 25.50 2.71
CA TRP A 122 -8.37 25.84 3.71
C TRP A 122 -7.84 26.84 4.74
N SER A 123 -6.64 26.61 5.28
CA SER A 123 -5.99 27.50 6.23
C SER A 123 -5.73 28.88 5.62
N GLN A 124 -5.25 28.94 4.38
CA GLN A 124 -5.02 30.19 3.65
C GLN A 124 -6.31 30.97 3.46
N LEU A 125 -7.40 30.30 3.07
CA LEU A 125 -8.72 30.95 2.93
C LEU A 125 -9.24 31.48 4.27
N ARG A 126 -9.03 30.74 5.35
CA ARG A 126 -9.47 31.13 6.70
C ARG A 126 -8.62 32.24 7.31
N SER A 127 -7.33 32.30 6.98
CA SER A 127 -6.42 33.37 7.42
C SER A 127 -6.53 34.63 6.58
N ARG A 128 -7.35 34.66 5.52
CA ARG A 128 -7.60 35.88 4.75
C ARG A 128 -8.29 36.90 5.66
N CYS A 129 -7.63 38.03 5.84
CA CYS A 129 -8.19 39.21 6.46
C CYS A 129 -8.18 40.36 5.44
N VAL A 130 -9.16 41.26 5.56
CA VAL A 130 -9.23 42.46 4.75
C VAL A 130 -9.02 43.65 5.67
N THR A 131 -7.88 44.31 5.52
CA THR A 131 -7.57 45.54 6.25
C THR A 131 -8.16 46.73 5.48
N ILE A 132 -9.12 47.41 6.09
CA ILE A 132 -9.67 48.65 5.54
C ILE A 132 -8.75 49.81 5.94
N THR A 133 -8.03 50.34 4.96
CA THR A 133 -7.34 51.63 5.09
C THR A 133 -8.28 52.78 4.72
N GLY A 134 -8.00 53.99 5.21
CA GLY A 134 -8.87 55.17 5.01
C GLY A 134 -9.08 55.58 3.54
N ASP A 135 -8.27 55.04 2.64
CA ASP A 135 -8.30 55.33 1.20
C ASP A 135 -9.18 54.35 0.41
N ARG A 136 -9.68 53.26 1.03
CA ARG A 136 -10.54 52.30 0.33
C ARG A 136 -11.92 52.89 0.05
N SER A 137 -12.27 52.97 -1.23
CA SER A 137 -13.57 53.40 -1.74
C SER A 137 -14.35 52.23 -2.34
N CYS A 138 -15.68 52.31 -2.26
CA CYS A 138 -16.58 51.36 -2.90
C CYS A 138 -16.54 51.54 -4.42
N PRO A 139 -16.35 50.49 -5.23
CA PRO A 139 -16.30 50.61 -6.69
C PRO A 139 -17.64 51.03 -7.31
N LEU A 140 -18.76 50.78 -6.62
CA LEU A 140 -20.11 51.07 -7.14
C LEU A 140 -20.53 52.52 -6.93
N CYS A 141 -20.16 53.14 -5.80
CA CYS A 141 -20.60 54.50 -5.45
C CYS A 141 -19.45 55.48 -5.24
N THR A 142 -18.19 55.02 -5.41
CA THR A 142 -16.92 55.75 -5.25
C THR A 142 -16.69 56.43 -3.89
N ARG A 143 -17.60 56.24 -2.92
CA ARG A 143 -17.48 56.76 -1.55
C ARG A 143 -16.56 55.88 -0.70
N ARG A 144 -15.88 56.51 0.27
CA ARG A 144 -15.02 55.83 1.26
C ARG A 144 -15.81 54.88 2.15
N ILE A 145 -15.18 53.75 2.53
CA ILE A 145 -15.84 52.67 3.29
C ILE A 145 -15.80 52.93 4.80
N LEU A 146 -14.65 53.37 5.34
CA LEU A 146 -14.45 53.84 6.74
C LEU A 146 -15.34 53.08 7.75
N ASP A 147 -16.21 53.77 8.51
CA ASP A 147 -17.02 53.21 9.60
C ASP A 147 -18.39 52.67 9.17
N LYS A 148 -18.65 52.53 7.87
CA LYS A 148 -19.95 52.04 7.38
C LYS A 148 -19.92 50.53 7.23
N ALA A 149 -21.07 49.87 7.49
CA ALA A 149 -21.23 48.44 7.23
C ALA A 149 -20.85 48.10 5.78
N PHE A 150 -19.97 47.12 5.62
CA PHE A 150 -19.40 46.73 4.34
C PHE A 150 -19.45 45.21 4.16
N VAL A 151 -19.38 44.78 2.92
CA VAL A 151 -19.24 43.39 2.50
C VAL A 151 -17.89 43.28 1.81
N ALA A 152 -17.07 42.33 2.25
CA ALA A 152 -15.80 42.01 1.62
C ALA A 152 -15.95 40.72 0.79
N TYR A 153 -15.68 40.82 -0.51
CA TYR A 153 -15.75 39.70 -1.42
C TYR A 153 -14.41 38.94 -1.48
N PRO A 154 -14.42 37.68 -1.98
CA PRO A 154 -13.23 36.83 -2.03
C PRO A 154 -12.09 37.34 -2.92
N ASP A 155 -12.39 38.25 -3.84
CA ASP A 155 -11.47 38.97 -4.73
C ASP A 155 -10.75 40.15 -4.04
N GLY A 156 -11.11 40.46 -2.79
CA GLY A 156 -10.57 41.57 -2.02
C GLY A 156 -11.32 42.89 -2.21
N THR A 157 -12.37 42.89 -3.04
CA THR A 157 -13.23 44.04 -3.31
C THR A 157 -14.15 44.28 -2.11
N CYS A 158 -14.25 45.53 -1.69
CA CYS A 158 -15.11 45.93 -0.57
C CYS A 158 -16.22 46.84 -1.09
N VAL A 159 -17.47 46.49 -0.79
CA VAL A 159 -18.64 47.30 -1.14
C VAL A 159 -19.41 47.68 0.12
N HIS A 160 -20.12 48.82 0.09
CA HIS A 160 -21.07 49.10 1.16
C HIS A 160 -22.20 48.07 1.14
N LEU A 161 -22.74 47.73 2.31
CA LEU A 161 -23.88 46.80 2.43
C LEU A 161 -25.11 47.25 1.61
N GLN A 162 -25.29 48.57 1.44
CA GLN A 162 -26.36 49.14 0.61
C GLN A 162 -26.12 48.92 -0.89
N CYS A 163 -24.84 48.92 -1.31
CA CYS A 163 -24.46 48.75 -2.71
C CYS A 163 -24.48 47.28 -3.13
N ASP A 164 -24.22 46.35 -2.21
CA ASP A 164 -24.37 44.90 -2.42
C ASP A 164 -25.79 44.52 -2.85
N LYS A 165 -26.81 45.04 -2.15
CA LYS A 165 -28.23 44.81 -2.50
C LYS A 165 -28.60 45.38 -3.87
N ALA A 166 -28.02 46.52 -4.26
CA ALA A 166 -28.26 47.12 -5.57
C ALA A 166 -27.57 46.34 -6.70
N ALA A 167 -26.38 45.79 -6.46
CA ALA A 167 -25.67 44.95 -7.42
C ALA A 167 -26.38 43.60 -7.64
N ALA A 168 -26.93 42.99 -6.58
CA ALA A 168 -27.71 41.75 -6.68
C ALA A 168 -29.02 41.93 -7.48
N MET A 169 -29.63 43.11 -7.47
CA MET A 169 -30.81 43.40 -8.29
C MET A 169 -30.48 43.72 -9.75
N ALA A 170 -29.26 44.21 -10.06
CA ALA A 170 -28.83 44.54 -11.42
C ALA A 170 -28.38 43.31 -12.23
N SER A 171 -27.87 42.25 -11.58
CA SER A 171 -27.47 41.00 -12.26
C SER A 171 -28.66 40.15 -12.74
N SER A 172 -29.88 40.41 -12.26
CA SER A 172 -31.10 39.73 -12.73
C SER A 172 -31.79 40.38 -13.94
N THR A 173 -31.34 41.56 -14.40
CA THR A 173 -32.01 42.34 -15.46
C THR A 173 -31.15 42.57 -16.71
N GLY A 174 -29.99 41.92 -16.81
CA GLY A 174 -29.07 41.99 -17.96
C GLY A 174 -29.09 40.75 -18.85
N SER A 175 -30.24 40.43 -19.46
CA SER A 175 -30.32 39.58 -20.66
C SER A 175 -31.41 40.16 -21.55
N ASN A 176 -30.99 40.98 -22.51
CA ASN A 176 -31.63 41.21 -23.81
C ASN A 176 -30.64 41.92 -24.73
#